data_AF-A0AA37QF77-F1
#
_entry.id   AF-A0AA37QF77-F1
#
_cell.length_a   1.000
_cell.length_b   1.000
_cell.length_c   1.000
_cell.angle_alpha   90.00
_cell.angle_beta   90.00
_cell.angle_gamma   90.00
#
_symmetry.space_group_name_H-M   'P 1'
#
loop_
_entity.id
_entity.type
_entity.pdbx_description
1 polymer ?
#
loop_
_entity_poly.entity_id
_entity_poly.type
_entity_poly.pdbx_seq_one_letter_code
_entity_poly.pdbx_strand_id
1 'polypeptide(L)'
;MYFTDEKDYIMRMIKEMVRVLFSLMFGKKYVSVELEKENKYEVSGKNLKNFLDMIDSGEINEAENILLDSIDYTDRNEVMAAALFYQYLSEKDSEFLKNNNYTKEEVMSGFKQLLMQSGYTDLLCFVKAEE
;
A
#
# COMPACT_ATOMS: atom_id res chain seq x y z
N MET A 1 -25.16 4.07 -14.16
CA MET A 1 -24.34 2.86 -13.95
C MET A 1 -23.09 3.36 -13.23
N TYR A 2 -23.10 3.32 -11.89
CA TYR A 2 -22.15 4.05 -11.02
C TYR A 2 -21.58 3.12 -9.92
N PHE A 3 -21.22 1.88 -10.27
CA PHE A 3 -20.65 0.91 -9.31
C PHE A 3 -19.15 0.63 -9.54
N THR A 4 -18.54 1.31 -10.51
CA THR A 4 -17.11 1.21 -10.85
C THR A 4 -16.25 2.32 -10.24
N ASP A 5 -16.83 3.49 -9.90
CA ASP A 5 -16.05 4.66 -9.46
C ASP A 5 -15.45 4.51 -8.05
N GLU A 6 -16.18 4.00 -7.06
CA GLU A 6 -15.65 3.86 -5.68
C GLU A 6 -14.51 2.83 -5.57
N LYS A 7 -14.55 1.78 -6.40
CA LYS A 7 -13.52 0.73 -6.43
C LYS A 7 -12.23 1.23 -7.08
N ASP A 8 -12.37 2.04 -8.14
CA ASP A 8 -11.28 2.77 -8.75
C ASP A 8 -10.75 3.90 -7.85
N TYR A 9 -11.62 4.48 -7.04
CA TYR A 9 -11.28 5.58 -6.14
C TYR A 9 -10.23 5.17 -5.10
N ILE A 10 -10.41 4.02 -4.43
CA ILE A 10 -9.45 3.52 -3.44
C ILE A 10 -8.07 3.31 -4.07
N MET A 11 -8.01 2.70 -5.25
CA MET A 11 -6.76 2.51 -6.00
C MET A 11 -6.09 3.85 -6.32
N ARG A 12 -6.85 4.80 -6.89
CA ARG A 12 -6.33 6.13 -7.26
C ARG A 12 -5.84 6.88 -6.03
N MET A 13 -6.60 6.84 -4.93
CA MET A 13 -6.26 7.53 -3.69
C MET A 13 -4.97 6.96 -3.07
N ILE A 14 -4.85 5.64 -2.95
CA ILE A 14 -3.61 5.02 -2.44
C ILE A 14 -2.44 5.37 -3.34
N LYS A 15 -2.58 5.26 -4.67
CA LYS A 15 -1.52 5.59 -5.63
C LYS A 15 -1.01 7.03 -5.51
N GLU A 16 -1.91 8.00 -5.35
CA GLU A 16 -1.49 9.39 -5.15
C GLU A 16 -0.86 9.61 -3.77
N MET A 17 -1.38 8.96 -2.71
CA MET A 17 -0.77 9.05 -1.37
C MET A 17 0.63 8.46 -1.34
N VAL A 18 0.86 7.35 -2.01
CA VAL A 18 2.20 6.74 -2.13
C VAL A 18 3.18 7.66 -2.86
N ARG A 19 2.73 8.36 -3.90
CA ARG A 19 3.54 9.39 -4.59
C ARG A 19 3.94 10.55 -3.68
N VAL A 20 3.00 11.04 -2.89
CA VAL A 20 3.24 12.12 -1.92
C VAL A 20 4.19 11.62 -0.84
N LEU A 21 3.93 10.44 -0.28
CA LEU A 21 4.75 9.80 0.75
C LEU A 21 6.21 9.64 0.30
N PHE A 22 6.42 9.11 -0.90
CA PHE A 22 7.75 9.00 -1.50
C PHE A 22 8.44 10.37 -1.59
N SER A 23 7.71 11.38 -2.05
CA SER A 23 8.25 12.72 -2.22
C SER A 23 8.66 13.35 -0.89
N LEU A 24 7.88 13.10 0.18
CA LEU A 24 8.19 13.55 1.53
C LEU A 24 9.40 12.81 2.12
N MET A 25 9.50 11.49 1.91
CA MET A 25 10.59 10.66 2.46
C MET A 25 11.94 10.97 1.82
N PHE A 26 11.97 11.14 0.50
CA PHE A 26 13.21 11.17 -0.31
C PHE A 26 13.51 12.54 -0.94
N GLY A 27 12.60 13.52 -0.83
CA GLY A 27 12.79 14.87 -1.38
C GLY A 27 12.87 14.89 -2.91
N LYS A 28 12.32 13.88 -3.59
CA LYS A 28 12.35 13.70 -5.04
C LYS A 28 10.97 13.34 -5.55
N LYS A 29 10.66 13.71 -6.79
CA LYS A 29 9.40 13.33 -7.42
C LYS A 29 9.37 11.83 -7.70
N TYR A 30 8.29 11.17 -7.30
CA TYR A 30 8.04 9.77 -7.66
C TYR A 30 7.91 9.62 -9.19
N VAL A 31 8.69 8.70 -9.76
CA VAL A 31 8.61 8.31 -11.17
C VAL A 31 8.40 6.81 -11.31
N SER A 32 7.74 6.36 -12.37
CA SER A 32 7.40 4.94 -12.59
C SER A 32 8.62 3.99 -12.60
N VAL A 33 9.81 4.50 -12.93
CA VAL A 33 11.08 3.74 -12.87
C VAL A 33 11.47 3.35 -11.43
N GLU A 34 10.90 3.98 -10.40
CA GLU A 34 11.12 3.61 -9.00
C GLU A 34 10.28 2.40 -8.57
N LEU A 35 9.12 2.16 -9.21
CA LEU A 35 8.36 0.91 -9.08
C LEU A 35 9.09 -0.27 -9.73
N GLU A 36 9.75 -0.07 -10.87
CA GLU A 36 10.56 -1.12 -11.51
C GLU A 36 11.75 -1.58 -10.63
N LYS A 37 12.03 -0.85 -9.55
CA LYS A 37 13.02 -1.21 -8.52
C LYS A 37 12.38 -1.85 -7.29
N GLU A 38 11.22 -2.50 -7.40
CA GLU A 38 10.59 -3.30 -6.34
C GLU A 38 11.60 -4.24 -5.65
N ASN A 39 12.53 -4.82 -6.40
CA ASN A 39 13.61 -5.67 -5.86
C ASN A 39 14.57 -4.96 -4.89
N LYS A 40 14.53 -3.62 -4.77
CA LYS A 40 15.35 -2.83 -3.84
C LYS A 40 14.71 -2.71 -2.45
N TYR A 41 13.40 -2.85 -2.37
CA TYR A 41 12.67 -2.63 -1.12
C TYR A 41 12.55 -3.93 -0.34
N GLU A 42 12.76 -3.83 0.97
CA GLU A 42 12.74 -4.95 1.90
C GLU A 42 12.03 -4.52 3.18
N VAL A 43 11.49 -5.49 3.90
CA VAL A 43 10.92 -5.32 5.25
C VAL A 43 11.54 -6.38 6.13
N SER A 44 12.30 -5.99 7.16
CA SER A 44 13.05 -6.91 8.02
C SER A 44 13.90 -7.93 7.24
N GLY A 45 14.53 -7.48 6.15
CA GLY A 45 15.37 -8.30 5.27
C GLY A 45 14.60 -9.27 4.35
N LYS A 46 13.26 -9.22 4.32
CA LYS A 46 12.44 -9.92 3.32
C LYS A 46 12.16 -9.00 2.14
N ASN A 47 12.43 -9.46 0.93
CA ASN A 47 12.18 -8.67 -0.27
C ASN A 47 10.70 -8.39 -0.48
N LEU A 48 10.36 -7.16 -0.89
CA LEU A 48 8.99 -6.76 -1.22
C LEU A 48 8.34 -7.72 -2.21
N LYS A 49 9.10 -8.20 -3.20
CA LYS A 49 8.61 -9.13 -4.21
C LYS A 49 8.00 -10.40 -3.60
N ASN A 50 8.55 -10.92 -2.50
CA ASN A 50 8.00 -12.10 -1.84
C ASN A 50 6.58 -11.84 -1.33
N PHE A 51 6.32 -10.64 -0.81
CA PHE A 51 4.97 -10.26 -0.36
C PHE A 51 4.01 -10.07 -1.54
N LEU A 52 4.49 -9.56 -2.68
CA LEU A 52 3.67 -9.43 -3.89
C LEU A 52 3.32 -10.80 -4.47
N ASP A 53 4.26 -11.74 -4.48
CA ASP A 53 4.03 -13.12 -4.91
C ASP A 53 3.01 -13.84 -4.00
N MET A 54 3.01 -13.53 -2.69
CA MET A 54 1.98 -14.01 -1.75
C MET A 54 0.60 -13.41 -2.05
N ILE A 55 0.52 -12.11 -2.37
CA ILE A 55 -0.73 -11.49 -2.85
C ILE A 55 -1.24 -12.24 -4.07
N ASP A 56 -0.39 -12.46 -5.09
CA ASP A 56 -0.76 -13.15 -6.33
C ASP A 56 -1.22 -14.59 -6.10
N SER A 57 -0.71 -15.23 -5.05
CA SER A 57 -1.11 -16.58 -4.63
C SER A 57 -2.40 -16.61 -3.81
N GLY A 58 -2.98 -15.44 -3.49
CA GLY A 58 -4.20 -15.32 -2.70
C GLY A 58 -3.98 -15.29 -1.17
N GLU A 59 -2.73 -15.32 -0.71
CA GLU A 59 -2.34 -15.33 0.70
C GLU A 59 -2.30 -13.90 1.30
N ILE A 60 -3.31 -13.08 0.98
CA ILE A 60 -3.31 -11.62 1.25
C ILE A 60 -3.20 -11.32 2.74
N ASN A 61 -4.07 -11.92 3.56
CA ASN A 61 -4.09 -11.71 5.01
C ASN A 61 -2.79 -12.16 5.67
N GLU A 62 -2.18 -13.25 5.19
CA GLU A 62 -0.92 -13.74 5.74
C GLU A 62 0.25 -12.82 5.36
N ALA A 63 0.28 -12.36 4.10
CA ALA A 63 1.25 -11.38 3.66
C ALA A 63 1.17 -10.08 4.45
N GLU A 64 -0.04 -9.54 4.68
CA GLU A 64 -0.28 -8.32 5.46
C GLU A 64 0.15 -8.50 6.92
N ASN A 65 -0.21 -9.61 7.57
CA ASN A 65 0.18 -9.87 8.95
C ASN A 65 1.71 -9.93 9.09
N ILE A 66 2.39 -10.67 8.22
CA ILE A 66 3.86 -10.75 8.23
C ILE A 66 4.48 -9.37 7.99
N LEU A 67 3.94 -8.60 7.04
CA LEU A 67 4.43 -7.26 6.73
C LEU A 67 4.30 -6.33 7.94
N LEU A 68 3.12 -6.26 8.55
CA LEU A 68 2.83 -5.38 9.69
C LEU A 68 3.57 -5.80 10.97
N ASP A 69 3.76 -7.09 11.21
CA ASP A 69 4.50 -7.60 12.37
C ASP A 69 6.02 -7.36 12.26
N SER A 70 6.52 -7.16 11.03
CA SER A 70 7.96 -7.08 10.77
C SER A 70 8.48 -5.70 10.38
N ILE A 71 7.60 -4.73 10.12
CA ILE A 71 8.01 -3.40 9.69
C ILE A 71 8.65 -2.58 10.81
N ASP A 72 9.82 -2.00 10.53
CA ASP A 72 10.35 -0.87 11.30
C ASP A 72 9.72 0.44 10.79
N TYR A 73 8.72 0.94 11.51
CA TYR A 73 8.04 2.20 11.16
C TYR A 73 8.95 3.44 11.19
N THR A 74 10.17 3.33 11.73
CA THR A 74 11.16 4.42 11.73
C THR A 74 12.06 4.39 10.49
N ASP A 75 12.16 3.25 9.79
CA ASP A 75 12.90 3.14 8.54
C ASP A 75 12.01 3.53 7.35
N ARG A 76 12.38 4.63 6.69
CA ARG A 76 11.65 5.15 5.53
C ARG A 76 11.60 4.17 4.37
N ASN A 77 12.61 3.32 4.17
CA ASN A 77 12.60 2.33 3.10
C ASN A 77 11.61 1.21 3.40
N GLU A 78 11.51 0.76 4.66
CA GLU A 78 10.54 -0.27 5.04
C GLU A 78 9.11 0.28 5.00
N VAL A 79 8.88 1.50 5.48
CA VAL A 79 7.60 2.19 5.32
C VAL A 79 7.24 2.35 3.84
N MET A 80 8.21 2.69 2.99
CA MET A 80 7.99 2.75 1.54
C MET A 80 7.67 1.37 0.94
N ALA A 81 8.33 0.30 1.40
CA ALA A 81 8.06 -1.06 0.96
C ALA A 81 6.61 -1.46 1.30
N ALA A 82 6.15 -1.19 2.52
CA ALA A 82 4.77 -1.44 2.93
C ALA A 82 3.77 -0.56 2.16
N ALA A 83 4.13 0.69 1.86
CA ALA A 83 3.29 1.57 1.04
C ALA A 83 3.11 1.02 -0.38
N LEU A 84 4.18 0.49 -0.99
CA LEU A 84 4.14 -0.16 -2.30
C LEU A 84 3.32 -1.47 -2.26
N PHE A 85 3.40 -2.24 -1.17
CA PHE A 85 2.54 -3.40 -0.96
C PHE A 85 1.05 -3.03 -1.04
N TYR A 86 0.60 -2.00 -0.30
CA TYR A 86 -0.79 -1.55 -0.36
C TYR A 86 -1.16 -0.95 -1.72
N GLN A 87 -0.23 -0.24 -2.38
CA GLN A 87 -0.45 0.23 -3.76
C GLN A 87 -0.75 -0.94 -4.69
N TYR A 88 0.09 -1.99 -4.66
CA TYR A 88 -0.08 -3.17 -5.50
C TYR A 88 -1.39 -3.92 -5.19
N LEU A 89 -1.69 -4.11 -3.91
CA LEU A 89 -2.94 -4.73 -3.48
C LEU A 89 -4.17 -3.91 -3.92
N SER A 90 -4.06 -2.59 -3.94
CA SER A 90 -5.11 -1.69 -4.43
C SER A 90 -5.36 -1.79 -5.94
N GLU A 91 -4.45 -2.35 -6.73
CA GLU A 91 -4.63 -2.56 -8.17
C GLU A 91 -5.37 -3.86 -8.49
N LYS A 92 -5.49 -4.80 -7.53
CA LYS A 92 -6.21 -6.06 -7.74
C LYS A 92 -7.71 -5.86 -7.91
N ASP A 93 -8.35 -6.62 -8.78
CA ASP A 93 -9.80 -6.51 -8.97
C ASP A 93 -10.57 -6.89 -7.69
N SER A 94 -11.73 -6.26 -7.46
CA SER A 94 -12.54 -6.57 -6.27
C SER A 94 -12.98 -8.03 -6.19
N GLU A 95 -13.16 -8.69 -7.34
CA GLU A 95 -13.50 -10.12 -7.38
C GLU A 95 -12.34 -10.98 -6.86
N PHE A 96 -11.09 -10.64 -7.22
CA PHE A 96 -9.90 -11.30 -6.71
C PHE A 96 -9.79 -11.15 -5.19
N LEU A 97 -9.95 -9.93 -4.67
CA LEU A 97 -9.90 -9.69 -3.23
C LEU A 97 -10.99 -10.49 -2.51
N LYS A 98 -12.23 -10.43 -3.00
CA LYS A 98 -13.36 -11.12 -2.38
C LYS A 98 -13.20 -12.65 -2.37
N ASN A 99 -12.66 -13.23 -3.45
CA ASN A 99 -12.38 -14.66 -3.53
C ASN A 99 -11.32 -15.11 -2.53
N ASN A 100 -10.45 -14.19 -2.10
CA ASN A 100 -9.41 -14.42 -1.10
C ASN A 100 -9.77 -13.85 0.29
N ASN A 101 -11.06 -13.64 0.58
CA ASN A 101 -11.57 -13.11 1.85
C ASN A 101 -10.94 -11.77 2.24
N TYR A 102 -10.82 -10.86 1.27
CA TYR A 102 -10.31 -9.51 1.45
C TYR A 102 -11.18 -8.49 0.69
N THR A 103 -11.11 -7.22 1.07
CA THR A 103 -11.93 -6.14 0.52
C THR A 103 -11.11 -4.90 0.21
N LYS A 104 -11.65 -3.98 -0.60
CA LYS A 104 -10.96 -2.73 -0.92
C LYS A 104 -10.89 -1.81 0.30
N GLU A 105 -11.92 -1.89 1.14
CA GLU A 105 -12.02 -1.17 2.41
C GLU A 105 -10.93 -1.63 3.38
N GLU A 106 -10.62 -2.93 3.43
CA GLU A 106 -9.47 -3.46 4.19
C GLU A 106 -8.13 -2.93 3.67
N VAL A 107 -7.92 -2.88 2.33
CA VAL A 107 -6.70 -2.27 1.76
C VAL A 107 -6.53 -0.83 2.26
N MET A 108 -7.62 -0.05 2.22
CA MET A 108 -7.61 1.34 2.68
C MET A 108 -7.37 1.43 4.19
N SER A 109 -7.98 0.54 4.98
CA SER A 109 -7.81 0.51 6.43
C SER A 109 -6.35 0.19 6.82
N GLY A 110 -5.77 -0.85 6.23
CA GLY A 110 -4.36 -1.22 6.44
C GLY A 110 -3.41 -0.10 6.03
N PHE A 111 -3.65 0.53 4.88
CA PHE A 111 -2.84 1.67 4.44
C PHE A 111 -2.94 2.88 5.40
N LYS A 112 -4.13 3.20 5.91
CA LYS A 112 -4.29 4.26 6.94
C LYS A 112 -3.51 3.92 8.21
N GLN A 113 -3.55 2.67 8.66
CA GLN A 113 -2.79 2.23 9.83
C GLN A 113 -1.28 2.39 9.60
N LEU A 114 -0.76 2.03 8.42
CA LEU A 114 0.63 2.27 8.05
C LEU A 114 1.01 3.76 8.20
N LEU A 115 0.20 4.67 7.65
CA LEU A 115 0.44 6.12 7.76
C LEU A 115 0.40 6.62 9.21
N MET A 116 -0.51 6.09 10.02
CA MET A 116 -0.60 6.43 11.45
C MET A 116 0.67 6.03 12.21
N GLN A 117 1.14 4.79 12.01
CA GLN A 117 2.28 4.24 12.76
C GLN A 117 3.62 4.84 12.31
N SER A 118 3.73 5.21 11.03
CA SER A 118 4.95 5.84 10.46
C SER A 118 5.01 7.36 10.64
N GLY A 119 4.03 7.99 11.30
CA GLY A 119 4.03 9.43 11.58
C GLY A 119 3.62 10.33 10.41
N TYR A 120 3.04 9.76 9.35
CA TYR A 120 2.51 10.50 8.19
C TYR A 120 1.00 10.74 8.29
N THR A 121 0.49 10.92 9.51
CA THR A 121 -0.94 11.12 9.80
C THR A 121 -1.55 12.30 9.07
N ASP A 122 -0.77 13.33 8.74
CA ASP A 122 -1.24 14.50 8.00
C ASP A 122 -1.78 14.11 6.61
N LEU A 123 -1.30 13.00 6.03
CA LEU A 123 -1.82 12.47 4.77
C LEU A 123 -3.23 11.90 4.90
N LEU A 124 -3.68 11.56 6.11
CA LEU A 124 -5.04 11.07 6.35
C LEU A 124 -6.09 12.17 6.15
N CYS A 125 -5.69 13.45 6.22
CA CYS A 125 -6.56 14.59 5.92
C CYS A 125 -7.06 14.55 4.47
N PHE A 126 -6.27 13.98 3.54
CA PHE A 126 -6.70 13.81 2.14
C PHE A 126 -7.74 12.69 1.97
N VAL A 127 -7.87 11.77 2.93
CA VAL A 127 -8.92 10.73 2.90
C VAL A 127 -10.26 11.24 3.45
N LYS A 128 -10.24 12.26 4.30
CA LYS A 128 -11.45 12.80 4.98
C LYS A 128 -12.10 13.97 4.24
N ALA A 129 -11.47 14.49 3.18
CA ALA A 129 -11.91 15.72 2.52
C ALA A 129 -13.08 15.52 1.53
N GLU A 130 -13.63 14.30 1.40
CA GLU A 130 -14.68 13.97 0.45
C GLU A 130 -15.86 13.20 1.09
N GLU A 131 -16.24 13.57 2.33
CA GLU A 131 -17.61 13.34 2.86
C GLU A 131 -18.46 14.61 2.73
#